data_AF-A0A392NKC8-F1
#
_entry.id   AF-A0A392NKC8-F1
#
_cell.length_a   1.000
_cell.length_b   1.000
_cell.length_c   1.000
_cell.angle_alpha   90.00
_cell.angle_beta   90.00
_cell.angle_gamma   90.00
#
_symmetry.space_group_name_H-M   'P 1'
#
loop_
_entity.id
_entity.type
_entity.pdbx_description
1 polymer ?
#
loop_
_entity_poly.entity_id
_entity_poly.type
_entity_poly.pdbx_seq_one_letter_code
_entity_poly.pdbx_strand_id
1 'polypeptide(L)'
;MNAKDLFGWEVVDQLIIDSKPELLFGERLQIVYDLLSFVRFPLLQHSLLDKMQNSNIVRHIPVLRSLVHEAINCVKHELGRPESEN
;
A
#
# COMPACT_ATOMS: atom_id res chain seq x y z
N MET A 1 6.65 28.43 13.66
CA MET A 1 6.18 27.24 12.92
C MET A 1 5.03 26.70 13.74
N ASN A 2 3.79 26.83 13.27
CA ASN A 2 2.59 26.47 14.05
C ASN A 2 2.49 24.94 14.13
N ALA A 3 3.13 24.35 15.15
CA ALA A 3 2.84 22.99 15.56
C ALA A 3 1.41 22.99 16.11
N LYS A 4 0.44 22.68 15.25
CA LYS A 4 -0.85 22.21 15.74
C LYS A 4 -0.54 20.94 16.52
N ASP A 5 -0.86 20.93 17.81
CA ASP A 5 -0.76 19.72 18.62
C ASP A 5 -1.57 18.62 17.89
N LEU A 6 -0.86 17.63 17.35
CA LEU A 6 -1.47 16.44 16.77
C LEU A 6 -2.03 15.64 17.95
N PHE A 7 -3.30 15.25 17.87
CA PHE A 7 -3.96 14.43 18.88
C PHE A 7 -4.49 13.17 18.22
N GLY A 8 -4.44 12.03 18.91
CA GLY A 8 -5.10 10.80 18.45
C GLY A 8 -4.41 10.07 17.29
N TRP A 9 -5.20 9.66 16.28
CA TRP A 9 -4.74 8.82 15.15
C TRP A 9 -3.77 9.56 14.23
N GLU A 10 -3.85 10.88 14.18
CA GLU A 10 -2.99 11.76 13.41
C GLU A 10 -1.54 11.72 13.93
N VAL A 11 -1.35 11.53 15.24
CA VAL A 11 -0.01 11.30 15.83
C VAL A 11 0.55 9.96 15.36
N VAL A 12 -0.29 8.92 15.34
CA VAL A 12 0.13 7.59 14.89
C VAL A 12 0.48 7.61 13.41
N ASP A 13 -0.30 8.29 12.58
CA ASP A 13 -0.04 8.42 11.15
C ASP A 13 1.28 9.17 10.88
N GLN A 14 1.51 10.27 11.61
CA GLN A 14 2.78 10.99 11.54
C GLN A 14 3.96 10.14 12.03
N LEU A 15 3.77 9.37 13.11
CA LEU A 15 4.80 8.47 13.62
C LEU A 15 5.14 7.36 12.62
N ILE A 16 4.16 6.86 11.87
CA ILE A 16 4.39 5.93 10.76
C ILE A 16 5.26 6.61 9.71
N ILE A 17 4.88 7.81 9.24
CA ILE A 17 5.63 8.57 8.23
C ILE A 17 7.09 8.80 8.61
N ASP A 18 7.34 9.18 9.87
CA ASP A 18 8.67 9.56 10.32
C ASP A 18 9.54 8.35 10.73
N SER A 19 8.93 7.19 10.93
CA SER A 19 9.63 5.99 11.36
C SER A 19 10.26 5.22 10.20
N LYS A 20 11.37 4.54 10.50
CA LYS A 20 11.95 3.58 9.57
C LYS A 20 11.14 2.27 9.54
N PRO A 21 11.06 1.56 8.40
CA PRO A 21 10.36 0.28 8.31
C PRO A 21 10.86 -0.74 9.34
N GLU A 22 12.16 -0.75 9.65
CA GLU A 22 12.73 -1.65 10.66
C GLU A 22 12.20 -1.34 12.07
N LEU A 23 11.87 -0.08 12.36
CA LEU A 23 11.32 0.30 13.66
C LEU A 23 9.82 -0.05 13.75
N LEU A 24 9.09 0.09 12.64
CA LEU A 24 7.65 -0.19 12.57
C LEU A 24 7.35 -1.70 12.62
N PHE A 25 8.11 -2.48 11.86
CA PHE A 25 7.86 -3.91 11.70
C PHE A 25 8.81 -4.78 12.54
N GLY A 26 9.98 -4.25 12.94
CA GLY A 26 10.97 -4.99 13.70
C GLY A 26 11.43 -6.24 12.98
N GLU A 27 11.50 -7.34 13.73
CA GLU A 27 11.84 -8.67 13.22
C GLU A 27 10.83 -9.20 12.19
N ARG A 28 9.62 -8.66 12.16
CA ARG A 28 8.55 -9.09 11.24
C ARG A 28 8.72 -8.51 9.84
N LEU A 29 9.64 -7.55 9.63
CA LEU A 29 9.80 -6.89 8.34
C LEU A 29 10.12 -7.89 7.23
N GLN A 30 11.00 -8.87 7.49
CA GLN A 30 11.35 -9.91 6.52
C GLN A 30 10.14 -10.80 6.20
N ILE A 31 9.40 -11.22 7.22
CA ILE A 31 8.17 -12.01 7.04
C ILE A 31 7.15 -11.25 6.19
N VAL A 32 7.03 -9.92 6.37
CA VAL A 32 6.17 -9.09 5.53
C VAL A 32 6.64 -9.14 4.08
N TYR A 33 7.94 -8.95 3.81
CA TYR A 33 8.48 -9.05 2.44
C TYR A 33 8.21 -10.41 1.80
N ASP A 34 8.44 -11.50 2.54
CA ASP A 34 8.18 -12.85 2.07
C ASP A 34 6.68 -13.04 1.75
N LEU A 35 5.81 -12.59 2.65
CA LEU A 35 4.36 -12.73 2.51
C LEU A 35 3.80 -11.93 1.33
N LEU A 36 4.36 -10.76 1.05
CA LEU A 36 3.92 -9.90 -0.06
C LEU A 36 3.95 -10.63 -1.41
N SER A 37 4.92 -11.52 -1.62
CA SER A 37 5.03 -12.30 -2.87
C SER A 37 3.87 -13.29 -3.08
N PHE A 38 3.21 -13.73 -2.01
CA PHE A 38 2.10 -14.66 -2.07
C PHE A 38 0.74 -13.98 -2.26
N VAL A 39 0.68 -12.66 -2.09
CA VAL A 39 -0.57 -11.90 -2.21
C VAL A 39 -0.88 -11.62 -3.68
N ARG A 40 -2.06 -12.03 -4.13
CA ARG A 40 -2.55 -11.77 -5.49
C ARG A 40 -3.22 -10.39 -5.56
N PHE A 41 -2.42 -9.33 -5.54
CA PHE A 41 -2.90 -7.94 -5.56
C PHE A 41 -3.91 -7.63 -6.68
N PRO A 42 -3.76 -8.11 -7.94
CA PRO A 42 -4.73 -7.81 -8.99
C PRO A 42 -6.15 -8.34 -8.72
N LEU A 43 -6.31 -9.33 -7.83
CA LEU A 43 -7.63 -9.85 -7.46
C LEU A 43 -8.33 -9.02 -6.37
N LEU A 44 -7.64 -8.03 -5.80
CA LEU A 44 -8.21 -7.14 -4.80
C LEU A 44 -9.09 -6.08 -5.46
N GLN A 45 -10.10 -5.61 -4.73
CA GLN A 45 -10.96 -4.53 -5.22
C GLN A 45 -10.14 -3.26 -5.50
N HIS A 46 -10.43 -2.57 -6.61
CA HIS A 46 -9.75 -1.33 -6.99
C HIS A 46 -9.79 -0.28 -5.85
N SER A 47 -10.91 -0.17 -5.15
CA SER A 47 -11.05 0.76 -4.00
C SER A 47 -10.12 0.43 -2.83
N LEU A 48 -9.78 -0.85 -2.64
CA LEU A 48 -8.80 -1.28 -1.63
C LEU A 48 -7.39 -0.96 -2.10
N LEU A 49 -7.07 -1.27 -3.36
CA LEU A 49 -5.76 -0.99 -3.94
C LEU A 49 -5.44 0.52 -3.91
N ASP A 50 -6.42 1.37 -4.20
CA ASP A 50 -6.29 2.83 -4.12
C ASP A 50 -6.00 3.31 -2.69
N LYS A 51 -6.73 2.78 -1.70
CA LYS A 51 -6.45 3.05 -0.28
C LYS A 51 -5.05 2.59 0.13
N MET A 52 -4.61 1.42 -0.34
CA MET A 52 -3.26 0.93 -0.05
C MET A 52 -2.21 1.86 -0.66
N GLN A 53 -2.36 2.25 -1.93
CA GLN A 53 -1.43 3.17 -2.61
C GLN A 53 -1.26 4.49 -1.85
N ASN A 54 -2.36 5.01 -1.28
CA ASN A 54 -2.37 6.25 -0.51
C ASN A 54 -1.94 6.09 0.96
N SER A 55 -1.70 4.86 1.43
CA SER A 55 -1.28 4.62 2.81
C SER A 55 0.21 4.91 3.02
N ASN A 56 0.56 5.36 4.22
CA ASN A 56 1.95 5.65 4.56
C ASN A 56 2.83 4.40 4.58
N ILE A 57 2.27 3.22 4.85
CA ILE A 57 2.99 1.93 4.84
C ILE A 57 3.69 1.67 3.49
N VAL A 58 3.03 2.03 2.38
CA VAL A 58 3.57 1.84 1.03
C VAL A 58 4.81 2.71 0.77
N ARG A 59 4.97 3.82 1.52
CA ARG A 59 6.17 4.65 1.44
C ARG A 59 7.39 3.97 2.06
N HIS A 60 7.19 3.10 3.03
CA HIS A 60 8.28 2.40 3.74
C HIS A 60 8.66 1.07 3.10
N ILE A 61 7.80 0.49 2.25
CA ILE A 61 8.02 -0.82 1.62
C ILE A 61 7.96 -0.64 0.09
N PRO A 62 9.10 -0.40 -0.58
CA PRO A 62 9.14 -0.14 -2.02
C PRO A 62 8.55 -1.26 -2.88
N VAL A 63 8.75 -2.52 -2.46
CA VAL A 63 8.20 -3.69 -3.15
C VAL A 63 6.67 -3.65 -3.15
N LEU A 64 6.06 -3.34 -2.00
CA LEU A 64 4.61 -3.20 -1.89
C LEU A 64 4.08 -2.07 -2.79
N ARG A 65 4.81 -0.95 -2.90
CA ARG A 65 4.45 0.16 -3.80
C ARG A 65 4.37 -0.29 -5.25
N SER A 66 5.38 -1.01 -5.72
CA SER A 66 5.40 -1.53 -7.10
C SER A 66 4.26 -2.51 -7.33
N LEU A 67 4.04 -3.45 -6.40
CA LEU A 67 2.97 -4.45 -6.50
C LEU A 67 1.57 -3.82 -6.56
N VAL A 68 1.29 -2.84 -5.69
CA VAL A 68 0.00 -2.15 -5.68
C VAL A 68 -0.18 -1.32 -6.95
N HIS A 69 0.86 -0.63 -7.42
CA HIS A 69 0.79 0.15 -8.66
C HIS A 69 0.52 -0.73 -9.88
N GLU A 70 1.24 -1.86 -9.99
CA GLU A 70 1.04 -2.84 -11.06
C GLU A 70 -0.37 -3.43 -11.01
N ALA A 71 -0.84 -3.82 -9.83
CA ALA A 71 -2.20 -4.35 -9.66
C ALA A 71 -3.29 -3.34 -10.06
N ILE A 72 -3.15 -2.07 -9.71
CA ILE A 72 -4.08 -1.02 -10.15
C ILE A 72 -4.10 -0.92 -11.67
N ASN A 73 -2.93 -0.97 -12.32
CA ASN A 73 -2.85 -0.93 -13.78
C ASN A 73 -3.46 -2.18 -14.43
N CYS A 74 -3.23 -3.37 -13.86
CA CYS A 74 -3.86 -4.61 -14.29
C CYS A 74 -5.39 -4.51 -14.23
N VAL A 75 -5.95 -4.13 -13.07
CA VAL A 75 -7.41 -4.02 -12.88
C VAL A 75 -8.01 -2.98 -13.82
N LYS A 76 -7.33 -1.85 -14.06
CA LYS A 76 -7.78 -0.83 -15.03
C LYS A 76 -7.79 -1.37 -16.47
N HIS A 77 -6.80 -2.17 -16.85
CA HIS A 77 -6.76 -2.77 -18.19
C HIS A 77 -7.76 -3.90 -18.38
N GLU A 78 -8.04 -4.71 -17.35
CA GLU A 78 -9.10 -5.72 -17.38
C GLU A 78 -10.48 -5.10 -17.56
N LEU A 79 -10.77 -3.98 -16.88
CA LEU A 79 -11.99 -3.18 -17.07
C LEU A 79 -12.08 -2.50 -18.45
N GLY A 80 -10.96 -2.31 -19.13
CA GLY A 80 -10.88 -1.67 -20.45
C GLY A 80 -10.91 -2.66 -21.62
N ARG A 81 -11.00 -3.97 -21.38
CA ARG A 81 -11.11 -4.96 -22.44
C ARG A 81 -12.51 -4.87 -23.04
N PRO A 82 -12.70 -4.47 -24.32
CA PRO A 82 -13.99 -4.62 -24.96
C PRO A 82 -14.31 -6.12 -24.94
N GLU A 83 -15.46 -6.45 -24.36
CA GLU A 83 -16.06 -7.77 -24.51
C GLU A 83 -16.10 -8.03 -26.02
N SER A 84 -15.31 -9.00 -26.47
CA SER A 84 -15.36 -9.41 -27.87
C SER A 84 -16.75 -10.01 -28.05
N GLU A 85 -17.62 -9.28 -28.75
CA GLU A 85 -18.92 -9.74 -29.22
C GLU A 85 -18.77 -11.16 -29.77
N ASN A 86 -19.60 -12.06 -29.26
CA ASN A 86 -19.77 -13.41 -29.78
C ASN A 86 -21.26 -13.65 -29.98
#